data_AF-A0A7C9VHH5-F1
#
_entry.id   AF-A0A7C9VHH5-F1
#
_cell.length_a   1.000
_cell.length_b   1.000
_cell.length_c   1.000
_cell.angle_alpha   90.00
_cell.angle_beta   90.00
_cell.angle_gamma   90.00
#
_symmetry.space_group_name_H-M   'P 1'
#
loop_
_entity.id
_entity.type
_entity.pdbx_description
1 polymer ?
#
loop_
_entity_poly.entity_id
_entity_poly.type
_entity_poly.pdbx_seq_one_letter_code
_entity_poly.pdbx_strand_id
1 'polypeptide(L)'
;MTDEGDKKKPILVPSKDHPGDRLRAVATGIAGLAPGGGLVTALIDDLVPTGEERARADWETSISERTNVHGVTLDEHDAQLNPKETIDGVVAALAAALALACPDGLGHEVYEPDEIYTLVRDMPQSEVEDAVWELDALGLISVTHLMGPIAWRLRLEPVFYEQLDHQVMGWATAQDAAQLAQIILDTDETRAEALHENTGWSKRRFNPAFRMVLEEIGEGRISREVQPDYVARYFALMQEDRVRLKRMIRSHQSQ
;
A
#
# COMPACT_ATOMS: atom_id res chain seq x y z
N MET A 1 1.17 -0.58 -40.65
CA MET A 1 0.37 0.58 -40.23
C MET A 1 1.20 1.26 -39.16
N THR A 2 1.87 2.35 -39.53
CA THR A 2 2.83 3.05 -38.67
C THR A 2 2.08 3.83 -37.60
N ASP A 3 2.31 3.44 -36.35
CA ASP A 3 1.96 4.17 -35.15
C ASP A 3 2.76 5.48 -35.13
N GLU A 4 2.14 6.57 -35.59
CA GLU A 4 2.66 7.92 -35.35
C GLU A 4 2.53 8.18 -33.86
N GLY A 5 3.61 7.86 -33.13
CA GLY A 5 3.76 8.18 -31.72
C GLY A 5 3.33 9.62 -31.48
N ASP A 6 2.24 9.75 -30.73
CA ASP A 6 1.67 10.99 -30.24
C ASP A 6 2.78 11.77 -29.51
N LYS A 7 3.44 12.67 -30.26
CA LYS A 7 4.50 13.55 -29.74
C LYS A 7 3.83 14.51 -28.78
N LYS A 8 3.71 14.08 -27.53
CA LYS A 8 3.17 14.84 -26.41
C LYS A 8 3.85 16.20 -26.36
N LYS A 9 3.09 17.23 -26.75
CA LYS A 9 3.57 18.61 -26.76
C LYS A 9 4.01 18.99 -25.34
N PRO A 10 5.19 19.61 -25.17
CA PRO A 10 5.65 20.05 -23.87
C PRO A 10 4.66 21.07 -23.28
N ILE A 11 4.47 20.99 -21.96
CA ILE A 11 3.72 22.00 -21.22
C ILE A 11 4.58 23.26 -21.25
N LEU A 12 4.21 24.21 -22.10
CA LEU A 12 4.84 25.51 -22.16
C LEU A 12 4.03 26.46 -21.28
N VAL A 13 4.71 27.09 -20.32
CA VAL A 13 4.13 28.16 -19.52
C VAL A 13 3.73 29.30 -20.47
N PRO A 14 2.55 29.92 -20.32
CA PRO A 14 2.16 31.06 -21.12
C PRO A 14 3.25 32.15 -21.07
N SER A 15 3.70 32.58 -22.24
CA SER A 15 4.69 33.65 -22.36
C SER A 15 4.04 35.00 -22.08
N LYS A 16 4.72 35.88 -21.34
CA LYS A 16 4.29 37.24 -20.95
C LYS A 16 4.23 38.27 -22.10
N ASP A 17 4.31 37.81 -23.34
CA ASP A 17 4.42 38.68 -24.51
C ASP A 17 3.49 38.17 -25.61
N HIS A 18 2.17 38.36 -25.42
CA HIS A 18 1.19 37.98 -26.45
C HIS A 18 1.02 39.12 -27.48
N PRO A 19 1.01 38.82 -28.80
CA PRO A 19 0.82 39.84 -29.84
C PRO A 19 -0.53 40.61 -29.72
N GLY A 20 -1.51 40.06 -29.00
CA GLY A 20 -2.78 40.73 -28.69
C GLY A 20 -2.62 41.94 -27.75
N ASP A 21 -1.65 41.92 -26.85
CA ASP A 21 -1.42 43.02 -25.88
C ASP A 21 -0.81 44.25 -26.55
N ARG A 22 -0.06 44.04 -27.65
CA ARG A 22 0.46 45.11 -28.50
C ARG A 22 -0.65 45.83 -29.27
N LEU A 23 -1.71 45.12 -29.66
CA LEU A 23 -2.87 45.68 -30.33
C LEU A 23 -3.70 46.56 -29.38
N ARG A 24 -3.79 46.17 -28.10
CA ARG A 24 -4.40 46.99 -27.04
C ARG A 24 -3.60 48.27 -26.80
N ALA A 25 -2.27 48.18 -26.70
CA ALA A 25 -1.39 49.34 -26.55
C ALA A 25 -1.54 50.38 -27.68
N VAL A 26 -1.81 49.92 -28.91
CA VAL A 26 -2.10 50.81 -30.06
C VAL A 26 -3.51 51.39 -30.01
N ALA A 27 -4.52 50.62 -29.58
CA ALA A 27 -5.89 51.10 -29.42
C ALA A 27 -6.02 52.18 -28.33
N THR A 28 -5.30 52.03 -27.21
CA THR A 28 -5.24 53.05 -26.15
C THR A 28 -4.57 54.34 -26.64
N GLY A 29 -3.64 54.24 -27.60
CA GLY A 29 -2.96 55.38 -28.21
C GLY A 29 -3.84 56.25 -29.12
N ILE A 30 -4.90 55.68 -29.72
CA ILE A 30 -5.79 56.41 -30.64
C ILE A 30 -7.04 56.96 -29.91
N ALA A 31 -7.53 56.27 -28.87
CA ALA A 31 -8.67 56.72 -28.07
C ALA A 31 -8.38 57.96 -27.20
N GLY A 32 -7.11 58.28 -26.95
CA GLY A 32 -6.65 59.43 -26.15
C GLY A 32 -6.84 60.81 -26.81
N LEU A 33 -7.38 60.89 -28.03
CA LEU A 33 -7.50 62.15 -28.79
C LEU A 33 -8.93 62.66 -29.01
N ALA A 34 -9.97 61.99 -28.47
CA ALA A 34 -11.36 62.46 -28.55
C ALA A 34 -11.93 62.80 -27.16
N PRO A 35 -12.60 63.95 -26.97
CA PRO A 35 -13.25 64.28 -25.70
C PRO A 35 -14.35 63.25 -25.40
N GLY A 36 -14.18 62.46 -24.34
CA GLY A 36 -15.10 61.39 -23.92
C GLY A 36 -14.61 59.95 -24.13
N GLY A 37 -13.44 59.71 -24.75
CA GLY A 37 -12.92 58.36 -25.02
C GLY A 37 -12.55 57.54 -23.79
N GLY A 38 -12.09 58.19 -22.71
CA GLY A 38 -11.53 57.51 -21.53
C GLY A 38 -12.52 56.63 -20.74
N LEU A 39 -13.82 56.95 -20.77
CA LEU A 39 -14.87 56.21 -20.06
C LEU A 39 -15.25 54.89 -20.77
N VAL A 40 -15.08 54.82 -22.09
CA VAL A 40 -15.39 53.63 -22.88
C VAL A 40 -14.24 52.62 -22.82
N THR A 41 -12.99 53.07 -22.78
CA THR A 41 -11.81 52.20 -22.62
C THR A 41 -11.77 51.48 -21.29
N ALA A 42 -12.16 52.15 -20.19
CA ALA A 42 -12.15 51.55 -18.85
C ALA A 42 -13.19 50.42 -18.70
N LEU A 43 -14.33 50.50 -19.40
CA LEU A 43 -15.37 49.46 -19.37
C LEU A 43 -15.05 48.25 -20.26
N ILE A 44 -14.29 48.44 -21.34
CA ILE A 44 -13.87 47.34 -22.23
C ILE A 44 -12.71 46.54 -21.62
N ASP A 45 -11.82 47.18 -20.86
CA ASP A 45 -10.73 46.50 -20.16
C ASP A 45 -11.20 45.61 -19.01
N ASP A 46 -12.34 45.93 -18.38
CA ASP A 46 -12.87 45.21 -17.22
C ASP A 46 -13.76 44.00 -17.61
N LEU A 47 -14.28 43.96 -18.84
CA LEU A 47 -15.27 42.95 -19.28
C LEU A 47 -14.72 41.91 -20.26
N VAL A 48 -13.55 42.13 -20.86
CA VAL A 48 -12.97 41.21 -21.85
C VAL A 48 -11.61 40.71 -21.34
N PRO A 49 -11.54 39.43 -20.88
CA PRO A 49 -10.31 38.87 -20.36
C PRO A 49 -9.19 38.97 -21.39
N THR A 50 -7.99 39.28 -20.91
CA THR A 50 -6.82 39.47 -21.79
C THR A 50 -6.44 38.16 -22.48
N GLY A 51 -5.65 38.25 -23.55
CA GLY A 51 -5.10 37.06 -24.20
C GLY A 51 -4.28 36.21 -23.23
N GLU A 52 -3.58 36.85 -22.29
CA GLU A 52 -2.80 36.18 -21.25
C GLU A 52 -3.68 35.50 -20.19
N GLU A 53 -4.78 36.12 -19.77
CA GLU A 53 -5.72 35.54 -18.80
C GLU A 53 -6.42 34.31 -19.37
N ARG A 54 -6.82 34.35 -20.65
CA ARG A 54 -7.36 33.18 -21.35
C ARG A 54 -6.32 32.09 -21.52
N ALA A 55 -5.12 32.45 -21.99
CA ALA A 55 -4.03 31.48 -22.16
C ALA A 55 -3.62 30.83 -20.83
N ARG A 56 -3.70 31.56 -19.72
CA ARG A 56 -3.46 31.04 -18.39
C ARG A 56 -4.60 30.13 -17.91
N ALA A 57 -5.85 30.52 -18.08
CA ALA A 57 -7.00 29.69 -17.72
C ALA A 57 -7.04 28.37 -18.53
N ASP A 58 -6.74 28.44 -19.82
CA ASP A 58 -6.62 27.28 -20.70
C ASP A 58 -5.45 26.38 -20.29
N TRP A 59 -4.31 26.98 -19.90
CA TRP A 59 -3.17 26.24 -19.37
C TRP A 59 -3.49 25.57 -18.03
N GLU A 60 -4.12 26.27 -17.08
CA GLU A 60 -4.52 25.73 -15.78
C GLU A 60 -5.50 24.56 -15.94
N THR A 61 -6.49 24.70 -16.83
CA THR A 61 -7.47 23.65 -17.14
C THR A 61 -6.80 22.44 -17.78
N SER A 62 -5.89 22.65 -18.75
CA SER A 62 -5.13 21.58 -19.39
C SER A 62 -4.25 20.81 -18.39
N ILE A 63 -3.66 21.49 -17.41
CA ILE A 63 -2.89 20.85 -16.34
C ILE A 63 -3.79 20.04 -15.43
N SER A 64 -4.93 20.59 -15.00
CA SER A 64 -5.89 19.88 -14.16
C SER A 64 -6.43 18.63 -14.86
N GLU A 65 -6.86 18.73 -16.12
CA GLU A 65 -7.35 17.59 -16.89
C GLU A 65 -6.28 16.51 -17.05
N ARG A 66 -5.05 16.88 -17.42
CA ARG A 66 -3.95 15.91 -17.56
C ARG A 66 -3.55 15.28 -16.24
N THR A 67 -3.56 16.04 -15.15
CA THR A 67 -3.25 15.52 -13.81
C THR A 67 -4.32 14.52 -13.37
N ASN A 68 -5.59 14.82 -13.63
CA ASN A 68 -6.71 13.92 -13.34
C ASN A 68 -6.64 12.64 -14.19
N VAL A 69 -6.37 12.76 -15.49
CA VAL A 69 -6.17 11.60 -16.38
C VAL A 69 -4.99 10.75 -15.90
N HIS A 70 -3.88 11.38 -15.51
CA HIS A 70 -2.75 10.64 -14.95
C HIS A 70 -3.07 9.96 -13.63
N GLY A 71 -3.89 10.57 -12.77
CA GLY A 71 -4.39 9.94 -11.55
C GLY A 71 -5.20 8.68 -11.86
N VAL A 72 -6.18 8.79 -12.76
CA VAL A 72 -7.02 7.66 -13.20
C VAL A 72 -6.18 6.54 -13.82
N THR A 73 -5.24 6.87 -14.71
CA THR A 73 -4.33 5.87 -15.30
C THR A 73 -3.41 5.23 -14.26
N LEU A 74 -3.00 5.97 -13.22
CA LEU A 74 -2.21 5.41 -12.13
C LEU A 74 -3.04 4.42 -11.32
N ASP A 75 -4.29 4.75 -11.00
CA ASP A 75 -5.23 3.88 -10.29
C ASP A 75 -5.56 2.62 -11.11
N GLU A 76 -5.74 2.77 -12.42
CA GLU A 76 -5.94 1.64 -13.36
C GLU A 76 -4.70 0.73 -13.42
N HIS A 77 -3.49 1.31 -13.46
CA HIS A 77 -2.26 0.52 -13.42
C HIS A 77 -2.04 -0.12 -12.05
N ASP A 78 -2.36 0.54 -10.95
CA ASP A 78 -2.26 -0.03 -9.61
C ASP A 78 -3.25 -1.19 -9.43
N ALA A 79 -4.47 -1.07 -9.95
CA ALA A 79 -5.45 -2.16 -9.96
C ALA A 79 -5.03 -3.35 -10.85
N GLN A 80 -4.26 -3.11 -11.92
CA GLN A 80 -3.72 -4.17 -12.79
C GLN A 80 -2.47 -4.84 -12.19
N LEU A 81 -1.66 -4.10 -11.44
CA LEU A 81 -0.43 -4.59 -10.83
C LEU A 81 -0.68 -5.24 -9.45
N ASN A 82 -1.71 -4.79 -8.73
CA ASN A 82 -2.17 -5.30 -7.45
C ASN A 82 -3.70 -5.49 -7.48
N PRO A 83 -4.22 -6.52 -8.18
CA PRO A 83 -5.63 -6.85 -8.10
C PRO A 83 -5.97 -7.13 -6.63
N LYS A 84 -6.81 -6.27 -6.03
CA LYS A 84 -7.37 -6.50 -4.69
C LYS A 84 -8.45 -7.57 -4.81
N GLU A 85 -8.04 -8.82 -4.95
CA GLU A 85 -8.97 -9.95 -4.85
C GLU A 85 -9.62 -9.88 -3.46
N THR A 86 -10.92 -9.67 -3.48
CA THR A 86 -11.71 -9.55 -2.26
C THR A 86 -12.12 -10.96 -1.86
N ILE A 87 -11.65 -11.39 -0.70
CA ILE A 87 -12.03 -12.67 -0.13
C ILE A 87 -13.40 -12.50 0.53
N ASP A 88 -14.39 -13.28 0.13
CA ASP A 88 -15.73 -13.25 0.69
C ASP A 88 -16.27 -14.66 1.02
N GLY A 89 -17.51 -14.72 1.53
CA GLY A 89 -18.22 -15.98 1.77
C GLY A 89 -17.47 -16.99 2.66
N VAL A 90 -17.43 -18.24 2.21
CA VAL A 90 -16.80 -19.37 2.91
C VAL A 90 -15.29 -19.19 3.02
N VAL A 91 -14.65 -18.58 2.01
CA VAL A 91 -13.20 -18.32 1.99
C VAL A 91 -12.83 -17.36 3.12
N ALA A 92 -13.58 -16.26 3.26
CA ALA A 92 -13.37 -15.30 4.34
C ALA A 92 -13.63 -15.91 5.72
N ALA A 93 -14.68 -16.73 5.82
CA ALA A 93 -15.04 -17.36 7.09
C ALA A 93 -14.01 -18.42 7.52
N LEU A 94 -13.49 -19.22 6.58
CA LEU A 94 -12.39 -20.15 6.82
C LEU A 94 -11.11 -19.42 7.22
N ALA A 95 -10.75 -18.36 6.51
CA ALA A 95 -9.58 -17.54 6.83
C ALA A 95 -9.69 -16.94 8.25
N ALA A 96 -10.86 -16.41 8.62
CA ALA A 96 -11.10 -15.91 9.96
C ALA A 96 -10.98 -17.02 11.03
N ALA A 97 -11.56 -18.20 10.77
CA ALA A 97 -11.47 -19.34 11.69
C ALA A 97 -10.02 -19.79 11.90
N LEU A 98 -9.22 -19.88 10.83
CA LEU A 98 -7.80 -20.20 10.87
C LEU A 98 -6.99 -19.15 11.64
N ALA A 99 -7.26 -17.86 11.41
CA ALA A 99 -6.59 -16.76 12.11
C ALA A 99 -6.81 -16.83 13.62
N LEU A 100 -8.05 -17.09 14.05
CA LEU A 100 -8.46 -17.19 15.45
C LEU A 100 -7.96 -18.47 16.13
N ALA A 101 -7.84 -19.57 15.39
CA ALA A 101 -7.33 -20.84 15.90
C ALA A 101 -5.81 -20.87 16.04
N CYS A 102 -5.09 -19.98 15.38
CA CYS A 102 -3.63 -19.94 15.40
C CYS A 102 -3.09 -19.43 16.76
N PRO A 103 -2.30 -20.23 17.50
CA PRO A 103 -1.90 -19.90 18.86
C PRO A 103 -0.74 -18.89 18.94
N ASP A 104 0.20 -18.93 17.99
CA ASP A 104 1.50 -18.26 18.15
C ASP A 104 2.00 -17.48 16.92
N GLY A 105 1.37 -17.60 15.75
CA GLY A 105 1.76 -16.86 14.55
C GLY A 105 3.11 -17.28 13.95
N LEU A 106 3.63 -18.47 14.26
CA LEU A 106 4.90 -18.97 13.70
C LEU A 106 4.75 -19.58 12.30
N GLY A 107 3.54 -19.97 11.89
CA GLY A 107 3.29 -20.69 10.64
C GLY A 107 3.88 -22.12 10.63
N HIS A 108 4.16 -22.67 11.82
CA HIS A 108 4.59 -24.06 11.99
C HIS A 108 3.42 -25.01 12.20
N GLU A 109 2.29 -24.49 12.67
CA GLU A 109 1.07 -25.27 12.85
C GLU A 109 0.59 -25.80 11.51
N VAL A 110 0.25 -27.09 11.53
CA VAL A 110 -0.23 -27.84 10.39
C VAL A 110 -1.66 -28.22 10.71
N TYR A 111 -2.56 -27.95 9.78
CA TYR A 111 -3.97 -28.32 9.90
C TYR A 111 -4.31 -29.43 8.91
N GLU A 112 -4.92 -30.48 9.43
CA GLU A 112 -5.46 -31.60 8.65
C GLU A 112 -6.96 -31.39 8.35
N PRO A 113 -7.53 -32.08 7.34
CA PRO A 113 -8.89 -31.83 6.89
C PRO A 113 -9.92 -31.97 8.01
N ASP A 114 -9.78 -32.98 8.88
CA ASP A 114 -10.68 -33.22 10.01
C ASP A 114 -10.67 -32.06 11.03
N GLU A 115 -9.51 -31.44 11.24
CA GLU A 115 -9.37 -30.27 12.12
C GLU A 115 -10.04 -29.04 11.48
N ILE A 116 -9.85 -28.85 10.16
CA ILE A 116 -10.52 -27.78 9.41
C ILE A 116 -12.04 -27.95 9.45
N TYR A 117 -12.55 -29.15 9.19
CA TYR A 117 -13.99 -29.44 9.26
C TYR A 117 -14.56 -29.23 10.66
N THR A 118 -13.75 -29.39 11.69
CA THR A 118 -14.13 -29.08 13.07
C THR A 118 -14.20 -27.57 13.31
N LEU A 119 -13.25 -26.79 12.76
CA LEU A 119 -13.21 -25.33 12.89
C LEU A 119 -14.40 -24.64 12.19
N VAL A 120 -14.81 -25.14 11.03
CA VAL A 120 -15.91 -24.59 10.22
C VAL A 120 -17.09 -25.55 10.09
N ARG A 121 -17.50 -26.14 11.21
CA ARG A 121 -18.52 -27.21 11.28
C ARG A 121 -19.89 -26.89 10.68
N ASP A 122 -20.21 -25.61 10.51
CA ASP A 122 -21.50 -25.14 9.98
C ASP A 122 -21.49 -25.00 8.44
N MET A 123 -20.36 -25.27 7.79
CA MET A 123 -20.16 -25.10 6.35
C MET A 123 -20.14 -26.45 5.61
N PRO A 124 -20.64 -26.52 4.37
CA PRO A 124 -20.55 -27.73 3.55
C PRO A 124 -19.09 -28.09 3.26
N GLN A 125 -18.70 -29.35 3.45
CA GLN A 125 -17.31 -29.80 3.27
C GLN A 125 -16.76 -29.48 1.87
N SER A 126 -17.58 -29.62 0.82
CA SER A 126 -17.16 -29.29 -0.55
C SER A 126 -16.82 -27.81 -0.72
N GLU A 127 -17.58 -26.91 -0.10
CA GLU A 127 -17.30 -25.46 -0.15
C GLU A 127 -16.06 -25.11 0.67
N VAL A 128 -15.81 -25.84 1.77
CA VAL A 128 -14.60 -25.69 2.56
C VAL A 128 -13.36 -26.14 1.77
N GLU A 129 -13.45 -27.26 1.04
CA GLU A 129 -12.36 -27.71 0.17
C GLU A 129 -12.06 -26.69 -0.94
N ASP A 130 -13.09 -26.17 -1.63
CA ASP A 130 -12.91 -25.10 -2.62
C ASP A 130 -12.24 -23.87 -2.00
N ALA A 131 -12.67 -23.45 -0.80
CA ALA A 131 -12.08 -22.33 -0.08
C ALA A 131 -10.62 -22.56 0.33
N VAL A 132 -10.24 -23.79 0.69
CA VAL A 132 -8.83 -24.14 0.95
C VAL A 132 -8.00 -23.92 -0.31
N TRP A 133 -8.46 -24.41 -1.46
CA TRP A 133 -7.72 -24.24 -2.72
C TRP A 133 -7.67 -22.79 -3.19
N GLU A 134 -8.70 -22.00 -2.92
CA GLU A 134 -8.69 -20.57 -3.21
C GLU A 134 -7.68 -19.81 -2.33
N LEU A 135 -7.61 -20.11 -1.02
CA LEU A 135 -6.60 -19.53 -0.14
C LEU A 135 -5.16 -19.93 -0.53
N ASP A 136 -4.96 -21.14 -1.04
CA ASP A 136 -3.66 -21.62 -1.55
C ASP A 136 -3.29 -20.87 -2.84
N ALA A 137 -4.25 -20.66 -3.75
CA ALA A 137 -4.06 -19.88 -4.97
C ALA A 137 -3.70 -18.41 -4.68
N LEU A 138 -4.25 -17.84 -3.61
CA LEU A 138 -3.92 -16.50 -3.10
C LEU A 138 -2.55 -16.44 -2.39
N GLY A 139 -1.90 -17.58 -2.17
CA GLY A 139 -0.63 -17.69 -1.45
C GLY A 139 -0.74 -17.42 0.05
N LEU A 140 -1.96 -17.38 0.59
CA LEU A 140 -2.21 -17.13 2.01
C LEU A 140 -1.96 -18.39 2.85
N ILE A 141 -2.14 -19.55 2.25
CA ILE A 141 -1.78 -20.83 2.85
C ILE A 141 -0.89 -21.60 1.89
N SER A 142 -0.25 -22.64 2.40
CA SER A 142 0.41 -23.65 1.58
C SER A 142 -0.20 -25.01 1.85
N VAL A 143 -0.71 -25.64 0.80
CA VAL A 143 -1.29 -26.98 0.85
C VAL A 143 -0.27 -28.01 0.35
N THR A 144 -0.03 -29.05 1.16
CA THR A 144 0.82 -30.19 0.79
C THR A 144 -0.03 -31.45 0.64
N HIS A 145 0.00 -32.06 -0.54
CA HIS A 145 -0.56 -33.39 -0.75
C HIS A 145 0.30 -34.47 -0.10
N LEU A 146 -0.36 -35.44 0.53
CA LEU A 146 0.29 -36.57 1.17
C LEU A 146 -0.16 -37.87 0.50
N MET A 147 0.74 -38.85 0.48
CA MET A 147 0.38 -40.22 0.14
C MET A 147 0.01 -40.95 1.43
N GLY A 148 -1.27 -41.28 1.64
CA GLY A 148 -1.73 -41.93 2.86
C GLY A 148 -3.20 -41.67 3.16
N PRO A 149 -3.65 -41.97 4.40
CA PRO A 149 -5.04 -41.77 4.82
C PRO A 149 -5.45 -40.29 4.93
N ILE A 150 -4.47 -39.40 5.14
CA ILE A 150 -4.68 -37.94 5.12
C ILE A 150 -4.41 -37.47 3.69
N ALA A 151 -5.41 -36.87 3.06
CA ALA A 151 -5.34 -36.47 1.65
C ALA A 151 -4.43 -35.25 1.41
N TRP A 152 -4.48 -34.29 2.33
CA TRP A 152 -3.72 -33.04 2.28
C TRP A 152 -3.56 -32.47 3.68
N ARG A 153 -2.60 -31.57 3.84
CA ARG A 153 -2.43 -30.74 5.04
C ARG A 153 -2.12 -29.31 4.61
N LEU A 154 -2.54 -28.34 5.41
CA LEU A 154 -2.24 -26.93 5.14
C LEU A 154 -1.44 -26.29 6.27
N ARG A 155 -0.73 -25.21 5.94
CA ARG A 155 -0.08 -24.31 6.89
C ARG A 155 -0.38 -22.86 6.51
N LEU A 156 -0.37 -21.97 7.49
CA LEU A 156 -0.50 -20.54 7.24
C LEU A 156 0.85 -19.97 6.79
N GLU A 157 0.84 -19.20 5.70
CA GLU A 157 2.03 -18.49 5.22
C GLU A 157 2.17 -17.10 5.88
N PRO A 158 3.37 -16.51 5.95
CA PRO A 158 3.57 -15.19 6.59
C PRO A 158 2.64 -14.10 6.07
N VAL A 159 2.42 -14.07 4.76
CA VAL A 159 1.55 -13.11 4.08
C VAL A 159 0.09 -13.20 4.55
N PHE A 160 -0.34 -14.35 5.07
CA PHE A 160 -1.65 -14.53 5.72
C PHE A 160 -1.86 -13.49 6.83
N TYR A 161 -0.88 -13.38 7.73
CA TYR A 161 -0.96 -12.53 8.90
C TYR A 161 -0.91 -11.05 8.51
N GLU A 162 -0.14 -10.72 7.48
CA GLU A 162 -0.03 -9.35 6.96
C GLU A 162 -1.35 -8.87 6.36
N GLN A 163 -2.01 -9.73 5.59
CA GLN A 163 -3.23 -9.39 4.88
C GLN A 163 -4.49 -9.48 5.74
N LEU A 164 -4.57 -10.39 6.72
CA LEU A 164 -5.84 -10.71 7.38
C LEU A 164 -5.95 -10.24 8.83
N ASP A 165 -4.84 -10.07 9.57
CA ASP A 165 -4.92 -9.77 11.00
C ASP A 165 -5.70 -8.48 11.29
N HIS A 166 -5.58 -7.46 10.42
CA HIS A 166 -6.28 -6.19 10.59
C HIS A 166 -7.81 -6.32 10.47
N GLN A 167 -8.30 -7.33 9.76
CA GLN A 167 -9.73 -7.58 9.56
C GLN A 167 -10.29 -8.49 10.67
N VAL A 168 -9.49 -9.43 11.17
CA VAL A 168 -9.97 -10.49 12.07
C VAL A 168 -9.60 -10.22 13.53
N MET A 169 -8.38 -9.75 13.80
CA MET A 169 -7.80 -9.71 15.14
C MET A 169 -7.86 -8.32 15.79
N GLY A 170 -8.13 -7.27 15.00
CA GLY A 170 -8.17 -5.89 15.48
C GLY A 170 -6.79 -5.25 15.69
N TRP A 171 -5.72 -5.88 15.21
CA TRP A 171 -4.38 -5.32 15.11
C TRP A 171 -3.86 -5.46 13.68
N ALA A 172 -2.93 -4.61 13.26
CA ALA A 172 -2.33 -4.68 11.93
C ALA A 172 -0.86 -5.09 12.04
N THR A 173 -0.51 -6.26 11.53
CA THR A 173 0.84 -6.86 11.62
C THR A 173 1.94 -5.91 11.18
N ALA A 174 1.74 -5.21 10.06
CA ALA A 174 2.72 -4.25 9.54
C ALA A 174 2.89 -3.01 10.44
N GLN A 175 1.80 -2.53 11.05
CA GLN A 175 1.87 -1.43 12.02
C GLN A 175 2.56 -1.87 13.31
N ASP A 176 2.28 -3.08 13.77
CA ASP A 176 2.94 -3.67 14.93
C ASP A 176 4.44 -3.89 14.68
N ALA A 177 4.83 -4.32 13.47
CA ALA A 177 6.23 -4.41 13.08
C ALA A 177 6.92 -3.04 13.19
N ALA A 178 6.28 -1.96 12.72
CA ALA A 178 6.82 -0.60 12.85
C ALA A 178 6.97 -0.16 14.31
N GLN A 179 5.99 -0.48 15.17
CA GLN A 179 6.08 -0.22 16.60
C GLN A 179 7.23 -1.01 17.24
N LEU A 180 7.38 -2.28 16.89
CA LEU A 180 8.45 -3.13 17.38
C LEU A 180 9.84 -2.64 16.94
N ALA A 181 9.98 -2.20 15.69
CA ALA A 181 11.20 -1.58 15.20
C ALA A 181 11.56 -0.31 15.96
N GLN A 182 10.57 0.52 16.34
CA GLN A 182 10.80 1.70 17.16
C GLN A 182 11.34 1.30 18.55
N ILE A 183 10.73 0.29 19.20
CA ILE A 183 11.19 -0.25 20.48
C ILE A 183 12.65 -0.73 20.39
N ILE A 184 12.99 -1.47 19.32
CA ILE A 184 14.37 -1.95 19.08
C ILE A 184 15.35 -0.78 18.97
N LEU A 185 14.99 0.28 18.23
CA LEU A 185 15.86 1.45 18.05
C LEU A 185 16.04 2.28 19.33
N ASP A 186 15.04 2.30 20.20
CA ASP A 186 15.06 3.07 21.45
C ASP A 186 15.79 2.33 22.58
N THR A 187 15.71 1.00 22.60
CA THR A 187 16.28 0.16 23.66
C THR A 187 17.60 -0.52 23.28
N ASP A 188 17.92 -0.58 21.98
CA ASP A 188 18.97 -1.44 21.41
C ASP A 188 18.84 -2.93 21.84
N GLU A 189 17.64 -3.37 22.26
CA GLU A 189 17.37 -4.77 22.61
C GLU A 189 17.22 -5.62 21.33
N THR A 190 17.78 -6.83 21.37
CA THR A 190 17.85 -7.74 20.21
C THR A 190 17.39 -9.16 20.51
N ARG A 191 17.06 -9.47 21.77
CA ARG A 191 16.50 -10.75 22.20
C ARG A 191 14.99 -10.75 22.04
N ALA A 192 14.46 -11.78 21.37
CA ALA A 192 13.03 -11.89 21.09
C ALA A 192 12.18 -11.93 22.37
N GLU A 193 12.62 -12.66 23.40
CA GLU A 193 11.93 -12.76 24.69
C GLU A 193 11.79 -11.41 25.39
N ALA A 194 12.88 -10.64 25.49
CA ALA A 194 12.87 -9.31 26.11
C ALA A 194 12.02 -8.31 25.31
N LEU A 195 12.09 -8.36 23.98
CA LEU A 195 11.23 -7.56 23.11
C LEU A 195 9.75 -7.90 23.30
N HIS A 196 9.42 -9.19 23.35
CA HIS A 196 8.06 -9.66 23.56
C HIS A 196 7.52 -9.22 24.93
N GLU A 197 8.28 -9.39 26.00
CA GLU A 197 7.94 -8.92 27.34
C GLU A 197 7.68 -7.42 27.38
N ASN A 198 8.51 -6.62 26.69
CA ASN A 198 8.36 -5.17 26.61
C ASN A 198 7.08 -4.73 25.89
N THR A 199 6.60 -5.51 24.92
CA THR A 199 5.37 -5.19 24.19
C THR A 199 4.09 -5.54 24.95
N GLY A 200 4.15 -6.57 25.80
CA GLY A 200 2.96 -7.14 26.44
C GLY A 200 1.96 -7.77 25.46
N TRP A 201 2.36 -8.04 24.22
CA TRP A 201 1.51 -8.65 23.21
C TRP A 201 1.35 -10.16 23.44
N SER A 202 0.34 -10.77 22.80
CA SER A 202 0.31 -12.21 22.67
C SER A 202 1.38 -12.68 21.68
N LYS A 203 1.86 -13.92 21.82
CA LYS A 203 2.80 -14.51 20.83
C LYS A 203 2.25 -14.44 19.41
N ARG A 204 0.95 -14.71 19.24
CA ARG A 204 0.22 -14.63 17.95
C ARG A 204 0.31 -13.27 17.27
N ARG A 205 0.35 -12.18 18.05
CA ARG A 205 0.54 -10.81 17.53
C ARG A 205 2.01 -10.48 17.35
N PHE A 206 2.86 -10.90 18.29
CA PHE A 206 4.29 -10.59 18.30
C PHE A 206 5.07 -11.26 17.16
N ASN A 207 4.90 -12.57 16.95
CA ASN A 207 5.75 -13.34 16.04
C ASN A 207 5.63 -12.92 14.57
N PRO A 208 4.43 -12.66 14.01
CA PRO A 208 4.31 -12.13 12.65
C PRO A 208 4.99 -10.76 12.50
N ALA A 209 4.76 -9.84 13.45
CA ALA A 209 5.41 -8.54 13.45
C ALA A 209 6.94 -8.65 13.56
N PHE A 210 7.42 -9.57 14.42
CA PHE A 210 8.85 -9.82 14.59
C PHE A 210 9.49 -10.43 13.34
N ARG A 211 8.78 -11.29 12.60
CA ARG A 211 9.24 -11.79 11.30
C ARG A 211 9.51 -10.66 10.32
N MET A 212 8.57 -9.73 10.16
CA MET A 212 8.74 -8.57 9.27
C MET A 212 9.95 -7.71 9.67
N VAL A 213 10.17 -7.50 10.97
CA VAL A 213 11.37 -6.80 11.47
C VAL A 213 12.64 -7.55 11.07
N LEU A 214 12.65 -8.88 11.17
CA LEU A 214 13.81 -9.70 10.84
C LEU A 214 14.14 -9.66 9.34
N GLU A 215 13.17 -9.44 8.45
CA GLU A 215 13.40 -9.27 7.01
C GLU A 215 14.24 -8.02 6.68
N GLU A 216 14.17 -7.00 7.54
CA GLU A 216 15.03 -5.82 7.42
C GLU A 216 16.47 -6.07 7.88
N ILE A 217 16.69 -7.13 8.66
CA ILE A 217 18.02 -7.51 9.18
C ILE A 217 18.75 -8.33 8.12
N GLY A 218 19.94 -7.87 7.73
CA GLY A 218 20.71 -8.57 6.69
C GLY A 218 21.15 -9.99 7.09
N GLU A 219 21.37 -10.82 6.08
CA GLU A 219 21.67 -12.24 6.21
C GLU A 219 22.86 -12.53 7.14
N GLY A 220 22.80 -13.67 7.83
CA GLY A 220 23.87 -14.13 8.73
C GLY A 220 23.89 -13.46 10.10
N ARG A 221 22.98 -12.49 10.36
CA ARG A 221 22.85 -11.80 11.65
C ARG A 221 21.68 -12.24 12.50
N ILE A 222 20.85 -13.14 12.00
CA ILE A 222 19.69 -13.69 12.70
C ILE A 222 20.08 -15.05 13.26
N SER A 223 19.78 -15.30 14.53
CA SER A 223 20.03 -16.61 15.15
C SER A 223 19.27 -17.72 14.40
N ARG A 224 19.98 -18.81 14.10
CA ARG A 224 19.43 -20.04 13.50
C ARG A 224 19.23 -21.15 14.52
N GLU A 225 19.25 -20.81 15.81
CA GLU A 225 18.96 -21.75 16.87
C GLU A 225 17.52 -22.26 16.74
N VAL A 226 17.35 -23.58 16.77
CA VAL A 226 16.03 -24.21 16.78
C VAL A 226 15.38 -23.93 18.12
N GLN A 227 14.24 -23.24 18.10
CA GLN A 227 13.50 -22.87 19.30
C GLN A 227 11.99 -22.78 19.00
N PRO A 228 11.14 -23.14 19.96
CA PRO A 228 9.72 -23.35 19.70
C PRO A 228 8.85 -22.08 19.79
N ASP A 229 9.35 -20.99 20.38
CA ASP A 229 8.49 -19.90 20.85
C ASP A 229 8.49 -18.66 19.94
N TYR A 230 9.60 -18.40 19.25
CA TYR A 230 9.75 -17.22 18.39
C TYR A 230 10.30 -17.57 17.01
N VAL A 231 10.24 -16.63 16.09
CA VAL A 231 10.82 -16.77 14.74
C VAL A 231 12.35 -16.89 14.79
N ALA A 232 12.99 -16.15 15.70
CA ALA A 232 14.40 -16.25 16.01
C ALA A 232 14.64 -15.91 17.48
N ARG A 233 15.72 -16.42 18.09
CA ARG A 233 16.01 -16.14 19.50
C ARG A 233 16.57 -14.73 19.71
N TYR A 234 17.46 -14.30 18.82
CA TYR A 234 18.10 -12.99 18.84
C TYR A 234 18.65 -12.65 17.45
N PHE A 235 19.02 -11.40 17.24
CA PHE A 235 19.71 -10.94 16.03
C PHE A 235 20.82 -9.94 16.39
N ALA A 236 21.72 -9.65 15.45
CA ALA A 236 22.73 -8.60 15.60
C ALA A 236 22.32 -7.36 14.81
N LEU A 237 22.32 -6.20 15.46
CA LEU A 237 21.92 -4.93 14.86
C LEU A 237 23.15 -4.11 14.42
N MET A 238 23.26 -3.80 13.13
CA MET A 238 24.28 -2.89 12.59
C MET A 238 23.67 -1.57 12.13
N GLN A 239 24.52 -0.59 11.81
CA GLN A 239 24.09 0.74 11.41
C GLN A 239 23.20 0.74 10.16
N GLU A 240 23.47 -0.14 9.20
CA GLU A 240 22.64 -0.32 7.99
C GLU A 240 21.24 -0.87 8.31
N ASP A 241 21.12 -1.82 9.24
CA ASP A 241 19.83 -2.36 9.69
C ASP A 241 19.03 -1.26 10.39
N ARG A 242 19.69 -0.45 11.24
CA ARG A 242 19.05 0.72 11.88
C ARG A 242 18.48 1.70 10.86
N VAL A 243 19.14 1.90 9.72
CA VAL A 243 18.63 2.77 8.64
C VAL A 243 17.40 2.14 7.97
N ARG A 244 17.40 0.82 7.76
CA ARG A 244 16.25 0.08 7.21
C ARG A 244 15.04 0.10 8.13
N LEU A 245 15.23 -0.19 9.43
CA LEU A 245 14.18 -0.08 10.44
C LEU A 245 13.59 1.34 10.51
N LYS A 246 14.43 2.38 10.44
CA LYS A 246 13.96 3.78 10.36
C LYS A 246 13.15 4.07 9.10
N ARG A 247 13.44 3.41 7.98
CA ARG A 247 12.67 3.53 6.74
C ARG A 247 11.30 2.86 6.88
N MET A 248 11.28 1.65 7.43
CA MET A 248 10.07 0.89 7.72
C MET A 248 9.10 1.67 8.62
N ILE A 249 9.62 2.34 9.66
CA ILE A 249 8.80 3.20 10.54
C ILE A 249 8.17 4.35 9.75
N ARG A 250 8.94 5.01 8.87
CA ARG A 250 8.44 6.16 8.08
C ARG A 250 7.37 5.76 7.07
N SER A 251 7.49 4.59 6.44
CA SER A 251 6.48 4.14 5.46
C SER A 251 5.11 3.91 6.12
N HIS A 252 5.07 3.49 7.38
CA HIS A 252 3.83 3.26 8.11
C HIS A 252 3.28 4.49 8.86
N GLN A 253 4.05 5.56 8.99
CA GLN A 253 3.57 6.84 9.52
C GLN A 253 2.94 7.74 8.45
N SER A 254 3.16 7.43 7.17
CA SER A 254 2.70 8.23 6.03
C SER A 254 1.40 7.71 5.41
N GLN A 255 0.79 6.67 6.01
CA GLN A 255 -0.48 6.03 5.64
C GLN A 255 -1.52 6.33 6.71
#